data_AF-A0A6A6KMT7-F1
#
_entry.id   AF-A0A6A6KMT7-F1
#
_cell.length_a   1.000
_cell.length_b   1.000
_cell.length_c   1.000
_cell.angle_alpha   90.00
_cell.angle_beta   90.00
_cell.angle_gamma   90.00
#
_symmetry.space_group_name_H-M   'P 1'
#
loop_
_entity.id
_entity.type
_entity.pdbx_description
1 polymer ?
#
loop_
_entity_poly.entity_id
_entity_poly.type
_entity_poly.pdbx_seq_one_letter_code
_entity_poly.pdbx_strand_id
1 'polypeptide(L)'
;MSLFFTQSSGNLANRYWCLIILCLVVLEMQIASSALIMSLRNHHKKQHNRRPMLQANQSTCALFVGTWVKDDTYPLYESSNCPFIDPQFNCQMYGRRTPITSNIDGSLSIVNSQDVVQGKRILKLEDISGNGNAWRNADVLLFNTGHWWIHQGGEQGWDYMESGGTYYKDMDRLVALEKG
;
A
#
# COMPACT_ATOMS: atom_id res chain seq x y z
N MET A 1 75.71 29.40 -5.55
CA MET A 1 75.97 28.19 -6.34
C MET A 1 74.76 27.28 -6.17
N SER A 2 74.09 27.01 -7.27
CA SER A 2 72.68 26.60 -7.38
C SER A 2 72.47 25.13 -7.02
N LEU A 3 71.41 24.82 -6.27
CA LEU A 3 70.82 23.49 -6.20
C LEU A 3 69.56 23.47 -7.08
N PHE A 4 69.54 22.52 -8.01
CA PHE A 4 68.54 22.34 -9.05
C PHE A 4 67.21 21.85 -8.48
N PHE A 5 66.11 22.55 -8.82
CA PHE A 5 64.78 21.95 -8.89
C PHE A 5 64.68 21.14 -10.18
N THR A 6 64.48 19.83 -10.10
CA THR A 6 64.05 19.02 -11.23
C THR A 6 62.52 19.06 -11.30
N GLN A 7 61.99 19.82 -12.25
CA GLN A 7 60.56 19.82 -12.58
C GLN A 7 60.28 18.66 -13.54
N SER A 8 59.57 17.63 -13.07
CA SER A 8 59.08 16.53 -13.91
C SER A 8 57.93 17.03 -14.80
N SER A 9 58.16 17.05 -16.10
CA SER A 9 57.20 17.39 -17.15
C SER A 9 56.19 16.26 -17.36
N GLY A 10 55.07 16.32 -16.64
CA GLY A 10 53.92 15.45 -16.88
C GLY A 10 53.27 15.74 -18.23
N ASN A 11 53.51 14.85 -19.21
CA ASN A 11 53.02 14.95 -20.59
C ASN A 11 51.51 15.23 -20.67
N LEU A 12 51.11 16.27 -21.39
CA LEU A 12 49.73 16.68 -21.65
C LEU A 12 48.85 15.53 -22.19
N ALA A 13 49.44 14.59 -22.94
CA ALA A 13 48.79 13.38 -23.42
C ALA A 13 48.26 12.49 -22.28
N ASN A 14 48.97 12.39 -21.15
CA ASN A 14 48.53 11.60 -20.00
C ASN A 14 47.30 12.22 -19.33
N ARG A 15 47.14 13.55 -19.38
CA ARG A 15 45.95 14.23 -18.84
C ARG A 15 44.71 13.95 -19.69
N TYR A 16 44.84 13.95 -21.02
CA TYR A 16 43.74 13.60 -21.91
C TYR A 16 43.36 12.12 -21.79
N TRP A 17 44.33 11.22 -21.66
CA TRP A 17 44.08 9.80 -21.41
C TRP A 17 43.34 9.57 -20.09
N CYS A 18 43.73 10.24 -19.00
CA CYS A 18 43.00 10.16 -17.74
C CYS A 18 41.55 10.68 -17.86
N LEU A 19 41.32 11.76 -18.62
CA LEU A 19 39.96 12.29 -18.82
C LEU A 19 39.08 11.35 -19.66
N ILE A 20 39.66 10.70 -20.67
CA ILE A 20 38.95 9.69 -21.49
C ILE A 20 38.59 8.49 -20.62
N ILE A 21 39.53 7.95 -19.83
CA ILE A 21 39.26 6.83 -18.92
C ILE A 21 38.21 7.22 -17.89
N LEU A 22 38.29 8.43 -17.31
CA LEU A 22 37.28 8.94 -16.38
C LEU A 22 35.90 9.02 -17.04
N CYS A 23 35.80 9.54 -18.27
CA CYS A 23 34.54 9.59 -19.01
C CYS A 23 33.97 8.20 -19.30
N LEU A 24 34.82 7.24 -19.69
CA LEU A 24 34.39 5.87 -19.96
C LEU A 24 33.85 5.20 -18.69
N VAL A 25 34.53 5.39 -17.55
CA VAL A 25 34.06 4.85 -16.26
C VAL A 25 32.73 5.50 -15.84
N VAL A 26 32.58 6.82 -15.99
CA VAL A 26 31.33 7.52 -15.67
C VAL A 26 30.18 7.06 -16.58
N LEU A 27 30.45 6.84 -17.86
CA LEU A 27 29.46 6.35 -18.83
C LEU A 27 28.97 4.93 -18.47
N GLU A 28 29.89 4.03 -18.15
CA GLU A 28 29.55 2.66 -17.71
C GLU A 28 28.70 2.66 -16.44
N MET A 29 29.03 3.51 -15.46
CA MET A 29 28.26 3.63 -14.21
C MET A 29 26.83 4.14 -14.45
N GLN A 30 26.64 5.02 -15.45
CA GLN A 30 25.32 5.55 -15.80
C GLN A 30 24.46 4.52 -16.56
N ILE A 31 25.08 3.73 -17.43
CA ILE A 31 24.42 2.63 -18.16
C ILE A 31 23.98 1.53 -17.18
N ALA A 32 24.86 1.13 -16.24
CA ALA A 32 24.52 0.15 -15.21
C ALA A 32 23.36 0.63 -14.30
N SER A 33 23.39 1.90 -13.88
CA SER A 33 22.34 2.50 -13.05
C SER A 33 20.98 2.54 -13.76
N SER A 34 20.96 2.93 -15.03
CA SER A 34 19.72 2.97 -15.83
C SER A 34 19.16 1.57 -16.12
N ALA A 35 20.02 0.58 -16.40
CA ALA A 35 19.61 -0.81 -16.58
C ALA A 35 18.99 -1.42 -15.30
N LEU A 36 19.58 -1.14 -14.13
CA LEU A 36 19.06 -1.56 -12.84
C LEU A 36 17.67 -0.96 -12.56
N ILE A 37 17.49 0.35 -12.81
CA ILE A 37 16.21 1.04 -12.64
C ILE A 37 15.13 0.43 -13.55
N MET A 38 15.45 0.14 -14.81
CA MET A 38 14.49 -0.51 -15.73
C MET A 38 14.12 -1.94 -15.28
N SER A 39 15.08 -2.70 -14.77
CA SER A 39 14.86 -4.06 -14.25
C SER A 39 13.92 -4.05 -13.04
N LEU A 40 14.14 -3.14 -12.09
CA LEU A 40 13.28 -2.96 -10.91
C LEU A 40 11.85 -2.53 -11.31
N ARG A 41 11.71 -1.63 -12.29
CA ARG A 41 10.40 -1.17 -12.79
C ARG A 41 9.61 -2.28 -13.49
N ASN A 42 10.27 -3.19 -14.20
CA ASN A 42 9.63 -4.32 -14.87
C ASN A 42 9.11 -5.39 -13.90
N HIS A 43 9.75 -5.57 -12.74
CA HIS A 43 9.27 -6.49 -11.71
C HIS A 43 7.93 -6.06 -11.10
N HIS A 44 7.74 -4.76 -10.87
CA HIS A 44 6.48 -4.24 -10.31
C HIS A 44 5.28 -4.42 -11.26
N LYS A 45 5.45 -4.20 -12.57
CA LYS A 45 4.34 -4.33 -13.54
C LYS A 45 3.78 -5.76 -13.67
N LYS A 46 4.54 -6.80 -13.32
CA LYS A 46 4.10 -8.21 -13.46
C LYS A 46 3.26 -8.72 -12.28
N GLN A 47 3.28 -8.06 -11.11
CA GLN A 47 2.62 -8.61 -9.91
C GLN A 47 1.12 -8.32 -9.83
N HIS A 48 0.62 -7.24 -10.44
CA HIS A 48 -0.77 -6.80 -10.23
C HIS A 48 -1.87 -7.58 -10.98
N ASN A 49 -1.53 -8.61 -11.77
CA ASN A 49 -2.50 -9.32 -12.62
C ASN A 49 -2.77 -10.78 -12.22
N ARG A 50 -2.22 -11.27 -11.10
CA ARG A 50 -2.50 -12.63 -10.62
C ARG A 50 -3.67 -12.61 -9.65
N ARG A 51 -4.77 -13.27 -10.02
CA ARG A 51 -5.86 -13.58 -9.08
C ARG A 51 -5.30 -14.47 -7.97
N PRO A 52 -5.61 -14.23 -6.70
CA PRO A 52 -5.20 -15.12 -5.62
C PRO A 52 -5.85 -16.48 -5.83
N MET A 53 -5.03 -17.50 -6.02
CA MET A 53 -5.47 -18.90 -6.12
C MET A 53 -5.06 -19.61 -4.85
N LEU A 54 -6.01 -20.24 -4.16
CA LEU A 54 -5.68 -21.10 -3.04
C LEU A 54 -5.19 -22.44 -3.58
N GLN A 55 -4.06 -22.89 -3.04
CA GLN A 55 -3.49 -24.18 -3.37
C GLN A 55 -3.87 -25.17 -2.27
N ALA A 56 -4.68 -26.16 -2.60
CA ALA A 56 -5.12 -27.19 -1.67
C ALA A 56 -5.03 -28.55 -2.37
N ASN A 57 -4.35 -29.52 -1.73
CA ASN A 57 -4.23 -30.90 -2.21
C ASN A 57 -3.88 -31.02 -3.71
N GLN A 58 -2.82 -30.35 -4.16
CA GLN A 58 -2.34 -30.34 -5.56
C GLN A 58 -3.33 -29.77 -6.59
N SER A 59 -4.46 -29.22 -6.13
CA SER A 59 -5.43 -28.50 -6.95
C SER A 59 -5.34 -27.00 -6.68
N THR A 60 -5.76 -26.22 -7.66
CA THR A 60 -5.86 -24.77 -7.56
C THR A 60 -7.32 -24.36 -7.56
N CYS A 61 -7.76 -23.60 -6.56
CA CYS A 61 -9.14 -23.15 -6.42
C CYS A 61 -9.20 -21.61 -6.43
N ALA A 62 -10.05 -21.06 -7.29
CA ALA A 62 -10.36 -19.64 -7.31
C ALA A 62 -11.53 -19.37 -6.33
N LEU A 63 -11.22 -19.29 -5.03
CA LEU A 63 -12.22 -19.18 -3.95
C LEU A 63 -13.27 -18.07 -4.18
N PHE A 64 -12.84 -16.95 -4.78
CA PHE A 64 -13.69 -15.77 -5.01
C PHE A 64 -14.44 -15.79 -6.37
N VAL A 65 -14.43 -16.92 -7.08
CA VAL A 65 -15.11 -17.08 -8.36
C VAL A 65 -16.16 -18.19 -8.23
N GLY A 66 -17.44 -17.83 -8.33
CA GLY A 66 -18.53 -18.79 -8.24
C GLY A 66 -19.91 -18.12 -8.28
N THR A 67 -20.94 -18.89 -7.94
CA THR A 67 -22.32 -18.43 -7.82
C THR A 67 -22.85 -18.79 -6.44
N TRP A 68 -23.70 -17.93 -5.88
CA TRP A 68 -24.43 -18.26 -4.66
C TRP A 68 -25.36 -19.45 -4.91
N VAL A 69 -25.24 -20.49 -4.08
CA VAL A 69 -26.12 -21.67 -4.10
C VAL A 69 -26.91 -21.67 -2.80
N LYS A 70 -28.23 -21.85 -2.90
CA LYS A 70 -29.08 -21.95 -1.71
C LYS A 70 -28.78 -23.25 -0.99
N ASP A 71 -28.50 -23.14 0.31
CA ASP A 71 -28.24 -24.24 1.20
C ASP A 71 -29.12 -24.04 2.45
N ASP A 72 -29.96 -25.02 2.74
CA ASP A 72 -30.91 -24.98 3.85
C ASP A 72 -30.25 -25.28 5.21
N THR A 73 -28.95 -25.64 5.23
CA THR A 73 -28.16 -25.81 6.46
C THR A 73 -27.64 -24.51 7.06
N TYR A 74 -27.77 -23.39 6.34
CA TYR A 74 -27.40 -22.05 6.81
C TYR A 74 -28.57 -21.34 7.53
N PRO A 75 -28.29 -20.38 8.44
CA PRO A 75 -26.99 -19.81 8.78
C PRO A 75 -26.13 -20.71 9.69
N LEU A 76 -24.81 -20.49 9.70
CA LEU A 76 -23.87 -21.24 10.55
C LEU A 76 -24.08 -21.01 12.06
N TYR A 77 -24.77 -19.92 12.43
CA TYR A 77 -25.12 -19.61 13.81
C TYR A 77 -26.40 -18.76 13.86
N GLU A 78 -27.09 -18.80 14.99
CA GLU A 78 -28.28 -17.98 15.23
C GLU A 78 -27.91 -16.60 15.78
N SER A 79 -28.23 -15.55 15.02
CA SER A 79 -27.85 -14.17 15.36
C SER A 79 -28.58 -13.64 16.59
N SER A 80 -29.80 -14.12 16.87
CA SER A 80 -30.58 -13.73 18.05
C SER A 80 -29.94 -14.15 19.38
N ASN A 81 -29.10 -15.19 19.36
CA ASN A 81 -28.54 -15.80 20.57
C ASN A 81 -27.07 -15.41 20.81
N CYS A 82 -26.48 -14.58 19.94
CA CYS A 82 -25.09 -14.16 20.09
C CYS A 82 -25.01 -12.87 20.91
N PRO A 83 -24.47 -12.91 22.15
CA PRO A 83 -24.44 -11.74 23.05
C PRO A 83 -23.44 -10.66 22.62
N PHE A 84 -22.57 -10.97 21.65
CA PHE A 84 -21.51 -10.07 21.19
C PHE A 84 -21.88 -9.31 19.90
N ILE A 85 -23.01 -9.62 19.28
CA ILE A 85 -23.45 -8.89 18.09
C ILE A 85 -24.01 -7.55 18.52
N ASP A 86 -23.38 -6.46 18.08
CA ASP A 86 -23.89 -5.14 18.34
C ASP A 86 -25.32 -4.98 17.80
N PRO A 87 -26.19 -4.27 18.52
CA PRO A 87 -27.57 -4.03 18.11
C PRO A 87 -27.75 -3.57 16.65
N GLN A 88 -26.85 -2.71 16.18
CA GLN A 88 -26.85 -2.16 14.82
C GLN A 88 -26.66 -3.23 13.72
N PHE A 89 -26.12 -4.40 14.07
CA PHE A 89 -25.92 -5.52 13.17
C PHE A 89 -26.95 -6.66 13.38
N ASN A 90 -27.77 -6.61 14.43
CA ASN A 90 -28.73 -7.67 14.75
C ASN A 90 -30.12 -7.44 14.11
N CYS A 91 -30.19 -7.57 12.78
CA CYS A 91 -31.41 -7.32 12.02
C CYS A 91 -32.62 -8.18 12.47
N GLN A 92 -32.37 -9.43 12.92
CA GLN A 92 -33.42 -10.35 13.35
C GLN A 92 -34.09 -9.89 14.64
N MET A 93 -33.29 -9.45 15.62
CA MET A 93 -33.79 -8.86 16.86
C MET A 93 -34.64 -7.61 16.61
N TYR A 94 -34.26 -6.79 15.63
CA TYR A 94 -34.95 -5.54 15.29
C TYR A 94 -35.99 -5.67 14.17
N GLY A 95 -36.55 -6.87 13.96
CA GLY A 95 -37.82 -7.05 13.24
C GLY A 95 -37.73 -7.33 11.74
N ARG A 96 -36.54 -7.59 11.18
CA ARG A 96 -36.41 -8.00 9.78
C ARG A 96 -36.87 -9.45 9.62
N ARG A 97 -38.04 -9.65 9.01
CA ARG A 97 -38.70 -10.98 8.86
C ARG A 97 -38.06 -11.92 7.84
N THR A 98 -37.10 -11.45 7.03
CA THR A 98 -36.49 -12.24 5.95
C THR A 98 -35.00 -12.44 6.23
N PRO A 99 -34.48 -13.69 6.24
CA PRO A 99 -33.07 -14.01 6.48
C PRO A 99 -32.23 -13.81 5.21
N ILE A 100 -32.32 -12.64 4.57
CA ILE A 100 -31.58 -12.35 3.34
C ILE A 100 -30.51 -11.31 3.69
N THR A 101 -29.26 -11.78 3.70
CA THR A 101 -27.99 -11.05 3.80
C THR A 101 -28.01 -9.85 4.75
N SER A 102 -27.55 -10.06 5.98
CA SER A 102 -27.01 -8.98 6.78
C SER A 102 -25.85 -8.36 6.01
N ASN A 103 -26.02 -7.11 5.54
CA ASN A 103 -24.88 -6.30 5.15
C ASN A 103 -24.13 -6.00 6.44
N ILE A 104 -22.95 -6.61 6.60
CA ILE A 104 -22.08 -6.37 7.73
C ILE A 104 -21.29 -5.10 7.41
N ASP A 105 -21.90 -3.93 7.61
CA ASP A 105 -21.18 -2.65 7.51
C ASP A 105 -20.44 -2.40 8.83
N GLY A 106 -19.39 -3.19 9.08
CA GLY A 106 -18.49 -2.97 10.20
C GLY A 106 -17.77 -1.63 10.06
N SER A 107 -17.84 -0.77 11.07
CA SER A 107 -17.02 0.45 11.15
C SER A 107 -15.56 0.05 11.35
N LEU A 108 -14.82 -0.09 10.25
CA LEU A 108 -13.41 -0.45 10.28
C LEU A 108 -12.58 0.75 9.85
N SER A 109 -11.87 1.37 10.78
CA SER A 109 -11.07 2.57 10.54
C SER A 109 -10.07 2.43 9.39
N ILE A 110 -9.72 3.57 8.79
CA ILE A 110 -8.60 3.64 7.83
C ILE A 110 -7.33 3.04 8.46
N VAL A 111 -6.65 2.22 7.67
CA VAL A 111 -5.41 1.52 8.07
C VAL A 111 -4.25 2.49 8.23
N ASN A 112 -4.22 3.55 7.42
CA ASN A 112 -3.17 4.56 7.40
C ASN A 112 -3.18 5.47 8.63
N SER A 113 -2.02 6.07 8.88
CA SER A 113 -1.80 6.99 9.99
C SER A 113 -2.48 8.32 9.71
N GLN A 114 -3.05 8.91 10.77
CA GLN A 114 -3.60 10.24 10.75
C GLN A 114 -2.84 11.15 11.71
N ASP A 115 -2.68 12.39 11.30
CA ASP A 115 -2.01 13.44 12.07
C ASP A 115 -2.90 14.68 12.17
N VAL A 116 -2.64 15.55 13.14
CA VAL A 116 -3.36 16.82 13.29
C VAL A 116 -2.38 17.97 13.30
N VAL A 117 -2.30 18.69 12.18
CA VAL A 117 -1.42 19.85 12.01
C VAL A 117 -2.27 21.11 11.94
N GLN A 118 -2.04 22.04 12.86
CA GLN A 118 -2.80 23.31 12.94
C GLN A 118 -4.33 23.11 12.99
N GLY A 119 -4.79 22.04 13.67
CA GLY A 119 -6.21 21.70 13.78
C GLY A 119 -6.83 21.09 12.52
N LYS A 120 -6.02 20.73 11.52
CA LYS A 120 -6.44 20.01 10.31
C LYS A 120 -6.04 18.55 10.39
N ARG A 121 -6.96 17.64 10.08
CA ARG A 121 -6.74 16.20 10.03
C ARG A 121 -6.03 15.85 8.72
N ILE A 122 -4.84 15.25 8.82
CA ILE A 122 -4.00 14.89 7.68
C ILE A 122 -3.94 13.37 7.59
N LEU A 123 -4.40 12.82 6.47
CA LEU A 123 -4.24 11.41 6.15
C LEU A 123 -2.87 11.20 5.50
N LYS A 124 -1.97 10.44 6.15
CA LYS A 124 -0.65 10.12 5.59
C LYS A 124 -0.75 8.84 4.77
N LEU A 125 -0.73 8.95 3.44
CA LEU A 125 -0.95 7.79 2.57
C LEU A 125 0.18 6.76 2.73
N GLU A 126 1.43 7.21 2.83
CA GLU A 126 2.59 6.32 2.82
C GLU A 126 3.06 5.91 4.24
N ASP A 127 2.26 6.17 5.28
CA ASP A 127 2.61 5.89 6.68
C ASP A 127 1.50 5.11 7.40
N ILE A 128 1.83 3.91 7.89
CA ILE A 128 0.95 3.08 8.73
C ILE A 128 1.46 2.95 10.17
N SER A 129 2.59 3.59 10.51
CA SER A 129 3.29 3.37 11.78
C SER A 129 2.47 3.80 13.00
N GLY A 130 1.58 4.80 12.84
CA GLY A 130 0.67 5.26 13.88
C GLY A 130 -0.23 4.13 14.39
N ASN A 131 -0.80 3.35 13.47
CA ASN A 131 -1.71 2.25 13.81
C ASN A 131 -0.97 0.91 13.94
N GLY A 132 0.12 0.72 13.21
CA GLY A 132 0.85 -0.55 13.10
C GLY A 132 1.43 -1.08 14.41
N ASN A 133 1.64 -0.21 15.40
CA ASN A 133 2.05 -0.65 16.74
C ASN A 133 1.02 -1.54 17.43
N ALA A 134 -0.29 -1.32 17.20
CA ALA A 134 -1.36 -2.09 17.80
C ALA A 134 -1.46 -3.52 17.24
N TRP A 135 -0.88 -3.76 16.06
CA TRP A 135 -0.94 -5.03 15.35
C TRP A 135 0.34 -5.85 15.47
N ARG A 136 1.33 -5.33 16.23
CA ARG A 136 2.58 -6.05 16.47
C ARG A 136 2.30 -7.36 17.21
N ASN A 137 2.97 -8.42 16.77
CA ASN A 137 2.88 -9.77 17.34
C ASN A 137 1.55 -10.51 17.11
N ALA A 138 0.67 -10.01 16.24
CA ALA A 138 -0.49 -10.79 15.82
C ALA A 138 -0.06 -11.96 14.91
N ASP A 139 -0.64 -13.13 15.12
CA ASP A 139 -0.39 -14.30 14.26
C ASP A 139 -1.09 -14.19 12.91
N VAL A 140 -2.25 -13.54 12.87
CA VAL A 140 -3.07 -13.33 11.67
C VAL A 140 -3.56 -11.90 11.63
N LEU A 141 -3.40 -11.25 10.48
CA LEU A 141 -3.87 -9.90 10.20
C LEU A 141 -4.90 -9.92 9.06
N LEU A 142 -6.06 -9.30 9.30
CA LEU A 142 -7.10 -9.11 8.31
C LEU A 142 -7.42 -7.62 8.22
N PHE A 143 -7.07 -7.00 7.10
CA PHE A 143 -7.32 -5.60 6.85
C PHE A 143 -8.50 -5.41 5.89
N ASN A 144 -9.30 -4.39 6.16
CA ASN A 144 -10.24 -3.82 5.23
C ASN A 144 -10.25 -2.30 5.49
N THR A 145 -10.44 -1.50 4.45
CA THR A 145 -10.41 -0.04 4.53
C THR A 145 -11.38 0.62 3.53
N GLY A 146 -12.04 -0.18 2.68
CA GLY A 146 -12.69 0.31 1.45
C GLY A 146 -13.82 1.32 1.68
N HIS A 147 -14.63 1.13 2.73
CA HIS A 147 -15.79 1.99 3.01
C HIS A 147 -15.41 3.46 3.26
N TRP A 148 -14.26 3.73 3.89
CA TRP A 148 -13.89 5.10 4.22
C TRP A 148 -13.42 5.92 3.03
N TRP A 149 -12.82 5.28 2.02
CA TRP A 149 -12.30 5.97 0.83
C TRP A 149 -13.40 6.57 -0.04
N ILE A 150 -14.63 6.08 0.08
CA ILE A 150 -15.77 6.60 -0.69
C ILE A 150 -16.48 7.77 -0.02
N HIS A 151 -16.20 8.07 1.26
CA HIS A 151 -16.82 9.22 1.93
C HIS A 151 -16.34 10.55 1.33
N GLN A 152 -17.26 11.51 1.34
CA GLN A 152 -17.06 12.88 0.88
C GLN A 152 -17.76 13.85 1.83
N GLY A 153 -17.37 15.13 1.78
CA GLY A 153 -18.01 16.16 2.60
C GLY A 153 -17.82 15.94 4.10
N GLY A 154 -18.90 16.08 4.88
CA GLY A 154 -18.85 16.01 6.34
C GLY A 154 -18.53 14.63 6.94
N GLU A 155 -18.66 13.57 6.14
CA GLU A 155 -18.32 12.20 6.55
C GLU A 155 -16.85 11.87 6.27
N GLN A 156 -16.13 12.74 5.57
CA GLN A 156 -14.73 12.53 5.28
C GLN A 156 -13.87 12.65 6.55
N GLY A 157 -13.17 11.57 6.88
CA GLY A 157 -12.35 11.47 8.09
C GLY A 157 -11.13 12.39 8.12
N TRP A 158 -10.76 13.04 7.01
CA TRP A 158 -9.56 13.89 6.88
C TRP A 158 -9.85 15.19 6.12
N ASP A 159 -9.04 16.22 6.37
CA ASP A 159 -9.12 17.51 5.69
C ASP A 159 -8.11 17.61 4.53
N TYR A 160 -6.95 16.94 4.65
CA TYR A 160 -5.92 16.85 3.62
C TYR A 160 -5.32 15.44 3.57
N MET A 161 -4.73 15.10 2.43
CA MET A 161 -3.92 13.90 2.23
C MET A 161 -2.46 14.29 2.03
N GLU A 162 -1.55 13.57 2.66
CA GLU A 162 -0.11 13.74 2.49
C GLU A 162 0.47 12.55 1.72
N SER A 163 1.28 12.87 0.70
CA SER A 163 2.06 11.89 -0.06
C SER A 163 3.36 12.53 -0.54
N GLY A 164 4.49 11.88 -0.29
CA GLY A 164 5.82 12.36 -0.66
C GLY A 164 6.16 13.74 -0.09
N GLY A 165 5.66 14.09 1.10
CA GLY A 165 5.86 15.39 1.75
C GLY A 165 5.00 16.53 1.21
N THR A 166 4.08 16.26 0.28
CA THR A 166 3.17 17.25 -0.30
C THR A 166 1.75 17.05 0.22
N TYR A 167 1.06 18.16 0.52
CA TYR A 167 -0.31 18.17 1.01
C TYR A 167 -1.31 18.42 -0.12
N TYR A 168 -2.30 17.56 -0.22
CA TYR A 168 -3.39 17.63 -1.19
C TYR A 168 -4.70 17.81 -0.45
N LYS A 169 -5.52 18.78 -0.88
CA LYS A 169 -6.86 18.95 -0.31
C LYS A 169 -7.78 17.78 -0.68
N ASP A 170 -7.58 17.25 -1.87
CA ASP A 170 -8.29 16.08 -2.36
C ASP A 170 -7.43 15.33 -3.39
N MET A 171 -7.69 14.04 -3.55
CA MET A 171 -7.02 13.16 -4.51
C MET A 171 -8.04 12.16 -5.05
N ASP A 172 -7.83 11.71 -6.29
CA ASP A 172 -8.57 10.56 -6.82
C ASP A 172 -8.49 9.38 -5.84
N ARG A 173 -9.64 8.77 -5.54
CA ARG A 173 -9.75 7.76 -4.48
C ARG A 173 -9.01 6.48 -4.81
N LEU A 174 -8.93 6.10 -6.09
CA LEU A 174 -8.19 4.91 -6.50
C LEU A 174 -6.69 5.18 -6.43
N VAL A 175 -6.26 6.38 -6.82
CA VAL A 175 -4.85 6.80 -6.68
C VAL A 175 -4.44 6.88 -5.21
N ALA A 176 -5.30 7.44 -4.36
CA ALA A 176 -5.04 7.55 -2.93
C ALA A 176 -5.01 6.18 -2.25
N LEU A 177 -5.94 5.29 -2.60
CA LEU A 177 -5.98 3.91 -2.11
C LEU A 177 -4.79 3.08 -2.59
N GLU A 178 -4.28 3.32 -3.81
CA GLU A 178 -3.09 2.63 -4.32
C GLU A 178 -1.81 3.05 -3.56
N LYS A 179 -1.77 4.28 -3.05
CA LYS A 179 -0.67 4.80 -2.23
C LYS A 179 -0.77 4.40 -0.75
N GLY A 180 -2.00 4.15 -0.28
CA GLY A 180 -2.33 3.79 1.10
C GLY A 180 -2.09 2.32 1.41
#